data_AF-A0A3P9JX89-F1
#
_entry.id   AF-A0A3P9JX89-F1
#
_cell.length_a   1.000
_cell.length_b   1.000
_cell.length_c   1.000
_cell.angle_alpha   90.00
_cell.angle_beta   90.00
_cell.angle_gamma   90.00
#
_symmetry.space_group_name_H-M   'P 1'
#
loop_
_entity.id
_entity.type
_entity.pdbx_description
1 polymer ?
#
loop_
_entity_poly.entity_id
_entity_poly.type
_entity_poly.pdbx_seq_one_letter_code
_entity_poly.pdbx_strand_id
1 'polypeptide(L)'
;MGKIIFYEDRNFQGRSYETSSDCADMTSYLSRCHSCRVESGCFMVYDRANYMGNQYFVRRGEYSDYQRMGMSDCIRSCRMIPMHKGQFRMRIYEKENFGGQMHELSDDCDNMVDRYRMSECMSCNVMDGHWLMYEQPHYRGRMMYLRPGEYRSFRDMGMGGVRFMSMRRIMDSFY
;
A
#
# COMPACT_ATOMS: atom_id res chain seq x y z
N MET A 1 10.16 -16.13 -0.25
CA MET A 1 10.62 -14.73 -0.09
C MET A 1 10.22 -13.95 -1.33
N GLY A 2 9.84 -12.69 -1.17
CA GLY A 2 9.50 -11.82 -2.30
C GLY A 2 10.75 -11.34 -3.04
N LYS A 3 10.61 -11.06 -4.33
CA LYS A 3 11.70 -10.58 -5.18
C LYS A 3 11.18 -9.60 -6.22
N ILE A 4 11.80 -8.42 -6.27
CA ILE A 4 11.47 -7.34 -7.22
C ILE A 4 12.75 -6.82 -7.88
N ILE A 5 12.65 -6.53 -9.17
CA ILE A 5 13.71 -5.93 -9.98
C ILE A 5 13.20 -4.59 -10.51
N PHE A 6 13.94 -3.53 -10.24
CA PHE A 6 13.68 -2.17 -10.71
C PHE A 6 14.60 -1.84 -11.88
N TYR A 7 14.10 -1.08 -12.85
CA TYR A 7 14.83 -0.67 -14.05
C TYR A 7 14.76 0.86 -14.23
N GLU A 8 15.85 1.47 -14.66
CA GLU A 8 15.90 2.92 -14.89
C GLU A 8 14.90 3.37 -15.94
N ASP A 9 14.79 2.62 -17.03
CA ASP A 9 13.98 2.97 -18.18
C ASP A 9 12.71 2.12 -18.29
N ARG A 10 11.80 2.55 -19.17
CA ARG A 10 10.58 1.81 -19.49
C ARG A 10 10.94 0.50 -20.19
N ASN A 11 10.01 -0.45 -20.18
CA ASN A 11 10.16 -1.74 -20.85
C ASN A 11 11.41 -2.53 -20.40
N PHE A 12 11.76 -2.41 -19.12
CA PHE A 12 12.81 -3.21 -18.47
C PHE A 12 14.21 -2.98 -19.07
N GLN A 13 14.52 -1.73 -19.41
CA GLN A 13 15.78 -1.30 -20.01
C GLN A 13 16.63 -0.48 -19.05
N GLY A 14 17.90 -0.26 -19.42
CA GLY A 14 18.86 0.52 -18.64
C GLY A 14 19.45 -0.28 -17.47
N ARG A 15 20.02 0.42 -16.48
CA ARG A 15 20.52 -0.23 -15.27
C ARG A 15 19.37 -0.81 -14.47
N SER A 16 19.66 -1.87 -13.72
CA SER A 16 18.70 -2.53 -12.86
C SER A 16 19.20 -2.66 -11.43
N TYR A 17 18.25 -2.73 -10.51
CA TYR A 17 18.48 -2.97 -9.09
C TYR A 17 17.49 -4.02 -8.60
N GLU A 18 18.02 -5.11 -8.06
CA GLU A 18 17.25 -6.22 -7.53
C GLU A 18 17.23 -6.17 -5.99
N THR A 19 16.07 -6.38 -5.38
CA THR A 19 15.96 -6.50 -3.92
C THR A 19 14.84 -7.47 -3.50
N SER A 20 15.00 -8.02 -2.30
CA SER A 20 14.00 -8.82 -1.59
C SER A 20 13.56 -8.16 -0.26
N SER A 21 14.03 -6.93 -0.03
CA SER A 21 13.87 -6.19 1.23
C SER A 21 13.29 -4.80 0.98
N ASP A 22 12.92 -4.12 2.07
CA ASP A 22 12.58 -2.71 2.04
C ASP A 22 13.74 -1.86 1.50
N CYS A 23 13.42 -0.84 0.71
CA CYS A 23 14.37 0.15 0.20
C CYS A 23 13.80 1.54 0.44
N ALA A 24 14.39 2.28 1.39
CA ALA A 24 13.92 3.62 1.75
C ALA A 24 14.28 4.68 0.69
N ASP A 25 15.33 4.45 -0.10
CA ASP A 25 15.79 5.41 -1.10
C ASP A 25 16.45 4.68 -2.29
N MET A 26 15.75 4.71 -3.43
CA MET A 26 16.23 4.13 -4.68
C MET A 26 17.39 4.91 -5.31
N THR A 27 17.58 6.19 -4.96
CA THR A 27 18.59 7.05 -5.58
C THR A 27 20.01 6.57 -5.31
N SER A 28 20.20 5.77 -4.25
CA SER A 28 21.47 5.10 -3.94
C SER A 28 21.86 4.02 -4.96
N TYR A 29 20.90 3.49 -5.73
CA TYR A 29 21.09 2.37 -6.65
C TYR A 29 20.84 2.77 -8.12
N LEU A 30 19.80 3.56 -8.36
CA LEU A 30 19.35 3.97 -9.68
C LEU A 30 19.11 5.48 -9.72
N SER A 31 19.43 6.14 -10.84
CA SER A 31 19.20 7.59 -10.98
C SER A 31 17.72 7.95 -11.16
N ARG A 32 16.93 6.98 -11.66
CA ARG A 32 15.49 7.01 -11.90
C ARG A 32 14.95 5.58 -11.89
N CYS A 33 13.65 5.40 -11.82
CA CYS A 33 13.03 4.09 -11.97
C CYS A 33 11.67 4.19 -12.68
N HIS A 34 11.59 3.66 -13.91
CA HIS A 34 10.41 3.78 -14.77
C HIS A 34 9.68 2.46 -15.02
N SER A 35 10.28 1.32 -14.70
CA SER A 35 9.63 0.02 -14.77
C SER A 35 10.14 -0.94 -13.71
N CYS A 36 9.34 -1.94 -13.36
CA CYS A 36 9.74 -2.99 -12.42
C CYS A 36 9.11 -4.35 -12.78
N ARG A 37 9.76 -5.42 -12.33
CA ARG A 37 9.25 -6.79 -12.41
C ARG A 37 9.21 -7.40 -11.02
N VAL A 38 8.06 -7.93 -10.63
CA VAL A 38 7.92 -8.68 -9.39
C VAL A 38 7.97 -10.16 -9.76
N GLU A 39 9.07 -10.82 -9.42
CA GLU A 39 9.24 -12.25 -9.70
C GLU A 39 8.45 -13.11 -8.71
N SER A 40 8.36 -12.66 -7.45
CA SER A 40 7.60 -13.33 -6.39
C SER A 40 7.14 -12.36 -5.30
N GLY A 41 6.03 -12.69 -4.63
CA GLY A 41 5.52 -11.96 -3.48
C GLY A 41 4.87 -10.62 -3.82
N CYS A 42 4.70 -9.78 -2.79
CA CYS A 42 4.03 -8.50 -2.88
C CYS A 42 4.91 -7.37 -2.35
N PHE A 43 4.83 -6.21 -3.01
CA PHE A 43 5.54 -5.01 -2.61
C PHE A 43 4.60 -3.81 -2.65
N MET A 44 4.85 -2.85 -1.78
CA MET A 44 4.32 -1.50 -1.91
C MET A 44 5.42 -0.61 -2.50
N VAL A 45 5.18 0.05 -3.62
CA VAL A 45 6.12 1.02 -4.19
C VAL A 45 5.59 2.44 -4.01
N TYR A 46 6.52 3.38 -3.84
CA TYR A 46 6.23 4.77 -3.50
C TYR A 46 6.92 5.72 -4.46
N ASP A 47 6.26 6.83 -4.78
CA ASP A 47 6.80 7.88 -5.65
C ASP A 47 7.73 8.88 -4.93
N ARG A 48 7.87 8.77 -3.60
CA ARG A 48 8.88 9.51 -2.82
C ARG A 48 9.75 8.57 -1.99
N ALA A 49 10.91 9.07 -1.59
CA ALA A 49 11.79 8.40 -0.65
C ALA A 49 11.12 8.25 0.72
N ASN A 50 11.67 7.38 1.56
CA ASN A 50 11.24 7.12 2.94
C ASN A 50 9.79 6.65 3.07
N TYR A 51 9.28 5.92 2.07
CA TYR A 51 7.94 5.32 2.07
C TYR A 51 6.81 6.37 2.13
N MET A 52 7.03 7.51 1.47
CA MET A 52 6.13 8.65 1.45
C MET A 52 5.49 8.85 0.07
N GLY A 53 4.47 9.70 0.01
CA GLY A 53 3.80 10.04 -1.24
C GLY A 53 2.75 9.02 -1.65
N ASN A 54 2.48 8.93 -2.96
CA ASN A 54 1.50 8.00 -3.49
C ASN A 54 2.03 6.56 -3.40
N GLN A 55 1.14 5.64 -3.08
CA GLN A 55 1.47 4.23 -2.82
C GLN A 55 0.83 3.35 -3.88
N TYR A 56 1.56 2.34 -4.34
CA TYR A 56 1.12 1.44 -5.40
C TYR A 56 1.42 -0.01 -5.01
N PHE A 57 0.36 -0.80 -4.89
CA PHE A 57 0.47 -2.22 -4.63
C PHE A 57 0.88 -2.96 -5.90
N VAL A 58 2.05 -3.62 -5.87
CA VAL A 58 2.53 -4.46 -6.95
C VAL A 58 2.68 -5.90 -6.47
N ARG A 59 2.20 -6.83 -7.28
CA ARG A 59 2.24 -8.27 -7.07
C ARG A 59 3.02 -8.92 -8.19
N ARG A 60 3.26 -10.23 -8.11
CA ARG A 60 3.92 -10.99 -9.17
C ARG A 60 3.40 -10.59 -10.56
N GLY A 61 4.30 -10.13 -11.42
CA GLY A 61 3.95 -9.56 -12.71
C GLY A 61 4.97 -8.56 -13.25
N GLU A 62 4.68 -8.07 -14.45
CA GLU A 62 5.53 -7.15 -15.20
C GLU A 62 4.89 -5.76 -15.31
N TYR A 63 5.59 -4.73 -14.84
CA TYR A 63 5.15 -3.35 -14.83
C TYR A 63 6.06 -2.52 -15.72
N SER A 64 5.81 -2.56 -17.03
CA SER A 64 6.70 -1.99 -18.06
C SER A 64 6.76 -0.46 -18.09
N ASP A 65 5.82 0.21 -17.42
CA ASP A 65 5.70 1.67 -17.40
C ASP A 65 5.03 2.13 -16.09
N TYR A 66 5.67 3.04 -15.36
CA TYR A 66 5.12 3.67 -14.16
C TYR A 66 3.76 4.35 -14.40
N GLN A 67 3.53 4.90 -15.60
CA GLN A 67 2.24 5.52 -15.93
C GLN A 67 1.10 4.50 -15.95
N ARG A 68 1.38 3.23 -16.31
CA ARG A 68 0.39 2.15 -16.26
C ARG A 68 0.04 1.74 -14.84
N MET A 69 0.90 2.04 -13.87
CA MET A 69 0.60 1.90 -12.45
C MET A 69 -0.23 3.08 -11.92
N GLY A 70 -0.49 4.12 -12.73
CA GLY A 70 -1.13 5.36 -12.28
C GLY A 70 -0.17 6.28 -11.53
N MET A 71 1.14 6.10 -11.70
CA MET A 71 2.16 6.98 -11.13
C MET A 71 2.38 8.22 -11.99
N SER A 72 2.54 9.37 -11.33
CA SER A 72 2.92 10.62 -12.00
C SER A 72 4.44 10.81 -12.12
N ASP A 73 5.21 10.13 -11.27
CA ASP A 73 6.67 10.19 -11.21
C ASP A 73 7.25 8.77 -11.04
N CYS A 74 8.58 8.67 -11.06
CA CYS A 74 9.36 7.45 -10.88
C CYS A 74 9.26 6.84 -9.47
N ILE A 75 9.57 5.54 -9.37
CA ILE A 75 9.63 4.84 -8.09
C ILE A 75 10.85 5.30 -7.30
N ARG A 76 10.65 5.69 -6.04
CA ARG A 76 11.70 6.23 -5.15
C ARG A 76 11.94 5.40 -3.89
N SER A 77 10.97 4.61 -3.45
CA SER A 77 11.15 3.67 -2.34
C SER A 77 10.18 2.49 -2.45
N CYS A 78 10.45 1.38 -1.74
CA CYS A 78 9.58 0.22 -1.71
C CYS A 78 9.58 -0.50 -0.36
N ARG A 79 8.46 -1.13 -0.01
CA ARG A 79 8.37 -2.07 1.11
C ARG A 79 8.03 -3.45 0.60
N MET A 80 8.74 -4.46 1.09
CA MET A 80 8.33 -5.85 0.94
C MET A 80 7.17 -6.10 1.91
N ILE A 81 6.10 -6.74 1.43
CA ILE A 81 4.95 -7.10 2.26
C ILE A 81 5.12 -8.56 2.65
N PRO A 82 5.39 -8.87 3.93
CA PRO A 82 5.52 -10.26 4.36
C PRO A 82 4.27 -11.06 4.07
N MET A 83 4.45 -12.33 3.75
CA MET A 83 3.32 -13.26 3.62
C MET A 83 2.68 -13.44 4.99
N HIS A 84 1.39 -13.19 5.10
CA HIS A 84 0.63 -13.44 6.32
C HIS A 84 -0.26 -14.67 6.16
N LYS A 85 -0.14 -15.60 7.11
CA LYS A 85 -1.01 -16.78 7.22
C LYS A 85 -1.74 -16.70 8.56
N GLY A 86 -3.07 -16.74 8.52
CA GLY A 86 -3.89 -16.76 9.73
C GLY A 86 -5.03 -15.75 9.67
N GLN A 87 -5.42 -15.27 10.85
CA GLN A 87 -6.52 -14.34 10.99
C GLN A 87 -6.13 -12.94 10.51
N PHE A 88 -7.12 -12.20 10.04
CA PHE A 88 -6.98 -10.78 9.75
C PHE A 88 -7.86 -10.03 10.72
N ARG A 89 -7.33 -8.96 11.32
CA ARG A 89 -8.10 -8.14 12.25
C ARG A 89 -7.62 -6.70 12.26
N MET A 90 -8.54 -5.79 12.00
CA MET A 90 -8.32 -4.34 12.04
C MET A 90 -9.49 -3.65 12.73
N ARG A 91 -9.20 -2.64 13.55
CA ARG A 91 -10.21 -1.74 14.11
C ARG A 91 -10.08 -0.39 13.46
N ILE A 92 -11.17 0.13 12.92
CA ILE A 92 -11.26 1.47 12.36
C ILE A 92 -12.05 2.36 13.32
N TYR A 93 -11.70 3.64 13.34
CA TYR A 93 -12.27 4.63 14.22
C TYR A 93 -12.64 5.88 13.44
N GLU A 94 -13.81 6.42 13.76
CA GLU A 94 -14.36 7.62 13.14
C GLU A 94 -13.41 8.80 13.29
N LYS A 95 -12.80 8.97 14.48
CA LYS A 95 -11.95 10.12 14.82
C LYS A 95 -10.50 9.70 15.02
N GLU A 96 -9.61 10.69 15.05
CA GLU A 96 -8.20 10.50 15.42
C GLU A 96 -8.06 9.96 16.85
N ASN A 97 -6.89 9.42 17.16
CA ASN A 97 -6.53 8.88 18.49
C ASN A 97 -7.52 7.82 19.01
N PHE A 98 -8.05 6.99 18.10
CA PHE A 98 -8.98 5.90 18.41
C PHE A 98 -10.31 6.37 19.04
N GLY A 99 -10.74 7.58 18.72
CA GLY A 99 -11.99 8.17 19.21
C GLY A 99 -13.18 7.93 18.28
N GLY A 100 -14.37 8.23 18.79
CA GLY A 100 -15.63 8.14 18.03
C GLY A 100 -16.13 6.71 17.86
N GLN A 101 -16.99 6.49 16.85
CA GLN A 101 -17.51 5.16 16.55
C GLN A 101 -16.36 4.22 16.13
N MET A 102 -16.44 2.95 16.55
CA MET A 102 -15.44 1.92 16.24
C MET A 102 -16.10 0.72 15.55
N HIS A 103 -15.44 0.19 14.52
CA HIS A 103 -15.78 -1.09 13.92
C HIS A 103 -14.56 -1.99 13.82
N GLU A 104 -14.76 -3.28 14.08
CA GLU A 104 -13.76 -4.32 13.89
C GLU A 104 -14.03 -5.06 12.56
N LEU A 105 -12.98 -5.26 11.77
CA LEU A 105 -12.99 -5.91 10.47
C LEU A 105 -12.13 -7.16 10.51
N SER A 106 -12.72 -8.29 10.12
CA SER A 106 -12.02 -9.55 9.81
C SER A 106 -11.96 -9.85 8.31
N ASP A 107 -12.78 -9.13 7.53
CA ASP A 107 -13.00 -9.37 6.11
C ASP A 107 -12.89 -8.08 5.30
N ASP A 108 -12.81 -8.26 3.98
CA ASP A 108 -12.80 -7.15 3.04
C ASP A 108 -14.09 -6.32 3.19
N CYS A 109 -13.97 -5.01 3.03
CA CYS A 109 -15.08 -4.06 3.06
C CYS A 109 -15.05 -3.27 1.75
N ASP A 110 -16.01 -3.51 0.88
CA ASP A 110 -16.14 -2.86 -0.42
C ASP A 110 -16.76 -1.47 -0.35
N ASN A 111 -17.61 -1.22 0.65
CA ASN A 111 -18.12 0.11 0.98
C ASN A 111 -18.39 0.27 2.50
N MET A 112 -17.59 1.12 3.16
CA MET A 112 -17.68 1.43 4.59
C MET A 112 -19.00 2.13 4.95
N VAL A 113 -19.49 3.01 4.08
CA VAL A 113 -20.72 3.78 4.33
C VAL A 113 -21.93 2.85 4.33
N ASP A 114 -21.98 1.91 3.39
CA ASP A 114 -23.09 0.96 3.30
C ASP A 114 -23.04 -0.07 4.43
N ARG A 115 -21.85 -0.61 4.73
CA ARG A 115 -21.67 -1.69 5.69
C ARG A 115 -21.73 -1.23 7.14
N TYR A 116 -21.13 -0.09 7.47
CA TYR A 116 -20.94 0.36 8.84
C TYR A 116 -21.67 1.67 9.16
N ARG A 117 -22.29 2.32 8.16
CA ARG A 117 -22.86 3.68 8.30
C ARG A 117 -21.83 4.71 8.77
N MET A 118 -20.55 4.43 8.54
CA MET A 118 -19.42 5.28 8.90
C MET A 118 -18.96 6.04 7.66
N SER A 119 -19.00 7.36 7.72
CA SER A 119 -18.55 8.24 6.64
C SER A 119 -17.06 8.50 6.67
N GLU A 120 -16.48 8.59 7.86
CA GLU A 120 -15.09 8.98 8.08
C GLU A 120 -14.36 7.91 8.85
N CYS A 121 -13.11 7.67 8.47
CA CYS A 121 -12.18 6.85 9.22
C CYS A 121 -10.89 7.65 9.33
N MET A 122 -10.52 8.05 10.54
CA MET A 122 -9.36 8.93 10.77
C MET A 122 -8.24 8.24 11.56
N SER A 123 -8.52 7.12 12.22
CA SER A 123 -7.50 6.31 12.86
C SER A 123 -7.86 4.83 12.78
N CYS A 124 -6.85 3.98 12.89
CA CYS A 124 -7.06 2.54 12.96
C CYS A 124 -5.98 1.86 13.79
N ASN A 125 -6.29 0.66 14.25
CA ASN A 125 -5.32 -0.27 14.79
C ASN A 125 -5.38 -1.51 13.90
N VAL A 126 -4.25 -2.02 13.45
CA VAL A 126 -4.16 -3.31 12.76
C VAL A 126 -3.57 -4.30 13.73
N MET A 127 -4.38 -5.26 14.20
CA MET A 127 -3.89 -6.29 15.10
C MET A 127 -3.20 -7.40 14.30
N ASP A 128 -3.84 -7.83 13.20
CA ASP A 128 -3.40 -8.99 12.45
C ASP A 128 -3.52 -8.76 10.94
N GLY A 129 -2.51 -9.25 10.23
CA GLY A 129 -2.43 -9.22 8.78
C GLY A 129 -2.04 -7.89 8.17
N HIS A 130 -2.10 -7.85 6.85
CA HIS A 130 -1.72 -6.72 6.02
C HIS A 130 -2.94 -6.22 5.24
N TRP A 131 -3.16 -4.90 5.25
CA TRP A 131 -4.38 -4.29 4.74
C TRP A 131 -4.08 -3.15 3.77
N LEU A 132 -4.99 -2.95 2.83
CA LEU A 132 -5.05 -1.79 1.95
C LEU A 132 -6.34 -1.04 2.24
N MET A 133 -6.24 0.26 2.52
CA MET A 133 -7.39 1.17 2.56
C MET A 133 -7.43 2.01 1.29
N TYR A 134 -8.62 2.29 0.79
CA TYR A 134 -8.84 2.97 -0.49
C TYR A 134 -9.77 4.16 -0.33
N GLU A 135 -9.46 5.23 -1.04
CA GLU A 135 -10.22 6.49 -1.08
C GLU A 135 -11.65 6.30 -1.62
N GLN A 136 -11.88 5.34 -2.51
CA GLN A 136 -13.19 5.11 -3.12
C GLN A 136 -13.73 3.72 -2.78
N PRO A 137 -15.05 3.50 -2.90
CA PRO A 137 -15.63 2.18 -2.83
C PRO A 137 -15.04 1.23 -3.87
N HIS A 138 -15.17 -0.08 -3.61
CA HIS A 138 -14.72 -1.15 -4.51
C HIS A 138 -13.23 -1.08 -4.88
N TYR A 139 -12.39 -0.69 -3.91
CA TYR A 139 -10.92 -0.76 -3.99
C TYR A 139 -10.31 0.16 -5.06
N ARG A 140 -10.81 1.40 -5.16
CA ARG A 140 -10.40 2.38 -6.17
C ARG A 140 -9.84 3.66 -5.55
N GLY A 141 -9.23 4.50 -6.39
CA GLY A 141 -8.64 5.77 -5.97
C GLY A 141 -7.30 5.57 -5.27
N ARG A 142 -6.87 6.57 -4.49
CA ARG A 142 -5.64 6.48 -3.71
C ARG A 142 -5.73 5.36 -2.69
N MET A 143 -4.60 4.69 -2.44
CA MET A 143 -4.51 3.61 -1.47
C MET A 143 -3.48 3.90 -0.38
N MET A 144 -3.70 3.29 0.78
CA MET A 144 -2.79 3.32 1.92
C MET A 144 -2.53 1.90 2.41
N TYR A 145 -1.25 1.55 2.52
CA TYR A 145 -0.79 0.30 3.10
C TYR A 145 -0.75 0.38 4.62
N LEU A 146 -1.35 -0.62 5.28
CA LEU A 146 -1.29 -0.80 6.72
C LEU A 146 -0.71 -2.17 7.07
N ARG A 147 0.30 -2.14 7.93
CA ARG A 147 0.89 -3.33 8.58
C ARG A 147 0.40 -3.38 10.03
N PRO A 148 0.61 -4.48 10.76
CA PRO A 148 0.27 -4.52 12.18
C PRO A 148 0.86 -3.33 12.95
N GLY A 149 0.02 -2.66 13.75
CA GLY A 149 0.38 -1.45 14.49
C GLY A 149 -0.75 -0.46 14.71
N GLU A 150 -0.44 0.58 15.47
CA GLU A 150 -1.33 1.68 15.84
C GLU A 150 -1.16 2.89 14.90
N TYR A 151 -2.27 3.35 14.32
CA TYR A 151 -2.31 4.49 13.40
C TYR A 151 -3.27 5.55 13.96
N ARG A 152 -2.73 6.47 14.78
CA ARG A 152 -3.54 7.48 15.51
C ARG A 152 -4.07 8.61 14.63
N SER A 153 -3.41 8.89 13.52
CA SER A 153 -3.86 9.81 12.48
C SER A 153 -3.27 9.39 11.14
N PHE A 154 -4.05 9.57 10.08
CA PHE A 154 -3.58 9.36 8.70
C PHE A 154 -2.92 10.61 8.10
N ARG A 155 -3.05 11.77 8.75
CA ARG A 155 -2.55 13.06 8.26
C ARG A 155 -1.03 13.06 8.09
N ASP A 156 -0.33 12.55 9.09
CA ASP A 156 1.15 12.51 9.11
C ASP A 156 1.74 11.52 8.09
N MET A 157 0.90 10.65 7.54
CA MET A 157 1.27 9.67 6.51
C MET A 157 1.03 10.18 5.09
N GLY A 158 0.78 11.48 4.91
CA GLY A 158 0.48 12.09 3.62
C GLY A 158 -0.94 11.81 3.12
N MET A 159 -1.80 11.25 3.96
CA MET A 159 -3.21 10.94 3.64
C MET A 159 -4.18 11.97 4.23
N GLY A 160 -3.68 13.17 4.55
CA GLY A 160 -4.52 14.27 5.04
C GLY A 160 -5.62 14.62 4.03
N GLY A 161 -6.87 14.64 4.50
CA GLY A 161 -8.04 14.95 3.69
C GLY A 161 -8.52 13.80 2.78
N VAL A 162 -7.82 12.66 2.77
CA VAL A 162 -8.31 11.46 2.07
C VAL A 162 -9.41 10.82 2.91
N ARG A 163 -10.56 10.59 2.29
CA ARG A 163 -11.67 9.87 2.91
C ARG A 163 -11.64 8.42 2.46
N PHE A 164 -11.25 7.51 3.34
CA PHE A 164 -11.24 6.08 3.02
C PHE A 164 -12.66 5.50 3.00
N MET A 165 -12.99 4.72 1.97
CA MET A 165 -14.33 4.17 1.76
C MET A 165 -14.35 2.65 1.54
N SER A 166 -13.21 2.02 1.25
CA SER A 166 -13.11 0.56 1.18
C SER A 166 -11.78 0.04 1.71
N MET A 167 -11.75 -1.22 2.17
CA MET A 167 -10.59 -1.86 2.78
C MET A 167 -10.47 -3.30 2.33
N ARG A 168 -9.26 -3.75 2.04
CA ARG A 168 -9.00 -5.10 1.53
C ARG A 168 -7.83 -5.74 2.26
N ARG A 169 -7.96 -7.03 2.54
CA ARG A 169 -6.86 -7.86 3.03
C ARG A 169 -5.89 -8.18 1.91
N ILE A 170 -4.60 -8.22 2.23
CA ILE A 170 -3.56 -8.74 1.35
C ILE A 170 -3.45 -10.25 1.62
N MET A 171 -4.19 -11.03 0.83
CA MET A 171 -4.33 -12.47 1.01
C MET A 171 -3.20 -13.25 0.36
N ASP A 172 -2.99 -14.51 0.79
CA ASP A 172 -2.01 -15.45 0.21
C ASP A 172 -2.14 -15.58 -1.32
N SER A 173 -3.37 -15.50 -1.85
CA SER A 173 -3.63 -15.53 -3.30
C SER A 173 -3.03 -14.37 -4.11
N PHE A 174 -2.43 -13.36 -3.46
CA PHE A 174 -1.72 -12.28 -4.13
C PHE A 174 -0.22 -12.54 -4.34
N TYR A 175 0.35 -13.57 -3.71
CA TYR A 175 1.78 -13.83 -3.66
C TYR A 175 2.29 -14.73 -4.80
#